data_AF-A0A9P1V6C2-F1
#
_entry.id   AF-A0A9P1V6C2-F1
#
_cell.length_a   1.000
_cell.length_b   1.000
_cell.length_c   1.000
_cell.angle_alpha   90.00
_cell.angle_beta   90.00
_cell.angle_gamma   90.00
#
_symmetry.space_group_name_H-M   'P 1'
#
loop_
_entity.id
_entity.type
_entity.pdbx_description
1 polymer ?
#
loop_
_entity_poly.entity_id
_entity_poly.type
_entity_poly.pdbx_seq_one_letter_code
_entity_poly.pdbx_strand_id
1 'polypeptide(L)' 'MKQAFFEVLLHAENALIDSEKAKAVLDMWLNSIPYGDEYKDEACRVDAVMTLLSHGIKELHEAMTYFERYKALYSGE' A
#
# COMPACT_ATOMS: atom_id res chain seq x y z
N MET A 1 -12.22 11.44 21.13
CA MET A 1 -11.94 11.93 19.75
C MET A 1 -10.47 11.79 19.37
N LYS A 2 -9.52 12.32 20.18
CA LYS A 2 -8.07 12.17 19.89
C LYS A 2 -7.58 10.71 19.83
N GLN A 3 -8.08 9.83 20.71
CA GLN A 3 -7.68 8.43 20.74
C GLN A 3 -8.16 7.63 19.50
N ALA A 4 -9.43 7.74 19.15
CA ALA A 4 -9.96 7.12 17.93
C ALA A 4 -9.23 7.59 16.66
N PHE A 5 -8.83 8.86 16.61
CA PHE A 5 -8.01 9.38 15.52
C PHE A 5 -6.62 8.73 15.46
N PHE A 6 -5.93 8.61 16.60
CA PHE A 6 -4.64 7.93 16.67
C PHE A 6 -4.73 6.44 16.29
N GLU A 7 -5.78 5.75 16.73
CA GLU A 7 -6.02 4.34 16.38
C GLU A 7 -6.26 4.16 14.88
N VAL A 8 -7.06 5.02 14.25
CA VAL A 8 -7.27 5.00 12.78
C VAL A 8 -5.95 5.17 12.03
N LEU A 9 -5.07 6.04 12.51
CA LEU A 9 -3.77 6.29 11.88
C LEU A 9 -2.82 5.11 12.06
N LEU A 10 -2.74 4.54 13.26
CA LEU A 10 -1.95 3.33 13.52
C LEU A 10 -2.42 2.18 12.62
N HIS A 11 -3.73 2.00 12.45
CA HIS A 11 -4.27 0.99 11.54
C HIS A 11 -3.96 1.30 10.07
N ALA A 12 -3.98 2.56 9.65
CA ALA A 12 -3.59 2.97 8.30
C ALA A 12 -2.08 2.74 8.03
N GLU A 13 -1.22 3.05 9.00
CA GLU A 13 0.23 2.80 8.92
C GLU A 13 0.52 1.29 8.82
N ASN A 14 -0.11 0.48 9.69
CA ASN A 14 0.02 -0.98 9.62
C ASN A 14 -0.47 -1.53 8.27
N ALA A 15 -1.61 -1.04 7.78
CA ALA A 15 -2.15 -1.44 6.47
C ALA A 15 -1.20 -1.06 5.32
N LEU A 16 -0.54 0.09 5.41
CA LEU A 16 0.45 0.54 4.43
C LEU A 16 1.64 -0.42 4.40
N ILE A 17 2.24 -0.69 5.57
CA ILE A 17 3.38 -1.59 5.72
C ILE A 17 3.06 -2.98 5.14
N ASP A 18 1.89 -3.54 5.48
CA ASP A 18 1.51 -4.86 4.99
C ASP A 18 1.16 -4.86 3.50
N SER A 19 0.60 -3.77 2.98
CA SER A 19 0.35 -3.60 1.54
C SER A 19 1.66 -3.53 0.74
N GLU A 20 2.68 -2.83 1.25
CA GLU A 20 4.01 -2.77 0.62
C GLU A 20 4.69 -4.15 0.60
N LYS A 21 4.59 -4.91 1.70
CA LYS A 21 5.06 -6.31 1.74
C LYS A 21 4.31 -7.20 0.74
N ALA A 22 2.99 -7.07 0.66
CA ALA A 22 2.18 -7.82 -0.30
C ALA A 22 2.58 -7.49 -1.74
N LYS A 23 2.83 -6.21 -2.04
CA LYS A 23 3.34 -5.78 -3.35
C LYS A 23 4.71 -6.40 -3.66
N ALA A 24 5.61 -6.46 -2.69
CA ALA A 24 6.91 -7.11 -2.87
C ALA A 24 6.78 -8.62 -3.17
N VAL A 25 5.87 -9.32 -2.49
CA VAL A 25 5.60 -10.74 -2.78
C VAL A 25 5.01 -10.94 -4.18
N LEU A 26 4.08 -10.06 -4.60
CA LEU A 26 3.52 -10.10 -5.95
C LEU A 26 4.57 -9.82 -7.01
N ASP A 27 5.49 -8.90 -6.76
CA ASP A 27 6.62 -8.62 -7.65
C ASP A 27 7.55 -9.84 -7.79
N MET A 28 7.85 -10.52 -6.69
CA MET A 28 8.59 -11.79 -6.72
C MET A 28 7.85 -12.87 -7.51
N TRP A 29 6.53 -12.98 -7.35
CA TRP A 29 5.73 -13.92 -8.12
C TRP A 29 5.81 -13.58 -9.61
N LEU A 30 5.53 -12.34 -10.00
CA LEU A 30 5.60 -11.89 -11.38
C LEU A 30 6.95 -12.21 -12.03
N ASN A 31 8.04 -11.94 -11.31
CA ASN A 31 9.42 -12.22 -11.77
C ASN A 31 9.76 -13.71 -11.83
N SER A 32 9.00 -14.58 -11.16
CA SER A 32 9.19 -16.03 -11.20
C SER A 32 8.44 -16.72 -12.34
N ILE A 33 7.50 -16.02 -12.98
CA ILE A 33 6.70 -16.56 -14.08
C ILE A 33 7.60 -16.75 -15.32
N PRO A 34 7.68 -17.97 -15.90
CA PRO A 34 8.47 -18.21 -17.10
C PRO A 34 7.95 -17.42 -18.31
N TYR A 35 8.85 -17.15 -19.25
CA TYR A 35 8.46 -16.58 -20.54
C TYR A 35 7.74 -17.64 -21.39
N GLY A 36 6.55 -17.30 -21.90
CA GLY A 36 5.76 -18.16 -22.76
C GLY A 36 4.33 -17.63 -22.86
N ASP A 37 3.67 -17.84 -24.01
CA ASP A 37 2.28 -17.42 -24.20
C ASP A 37 1.34 -18.18 -23.24
N GLU A 38 1.71 -19.39 -22.84
CA GLU A 38 0.98 -20.21 -21.87
C GLU A 38 0.94 -19.62 -20.46
N TYR A 39 1.90 -18.76 -20.09
CA TYR A 39 1.97 -18.11 -18.77
C TYR A 39 1.48 -16.66 -18.78
N LYS A 40 1.14 -16.13 -19.96
CA LYS A 40 0.76 -14.72 -20.13
C LYS A 40 -0.45 -14.33 -19.30
N ASP A 41 -1.45 -15.22 -19.20
CA ASP A 41 -2.66 -14.96 -18.42
C ASP A 41 -2.36 -14.85 -16.93
N GLU A 42 -1.45 -15.68 -16.40
CA GLU A 42 -1.00 -15.59 -15.01
C GLU A 42 -0.28 -14.27 -14.73
N ALA A 43 0.69 -13.91 -15.59
CA ALA A 43 1.43 -12.65 -15.47
C ALA A 43 0.49 -11.43 -15.52
N CYS A 44 -0.48 -11.43 -16.43
CA CYS A 44 -1.49 -10.37 -16.53
C CYS A 44 -2.36 -10.26 -15.27
N ARG A 45 -2.75 -11.39 -14.67
CA ARG A 45 -3.55 -11.37 -13.42
C ARG A 45 -2.74 -10.84 -12.25
N VAL A 46 -1.48 -11.24 -12.11
CA VAL A 46 -0.59 -10.72 -11.05
C VAL A 46 -0.39 -9.21 -11.20
N ASP A 47 -0.10 -8.74 -12.42
CA ASP A 47 0.06 -7.31 -12.71
C ASP A 47 -1.22 -6.50 -12.44
N ALA A 48 -2.39 -7.05 -12.77
CA ALA A 48 -3.67 -6.42 -12.46
C ALA A 48 -3.88 -6.26 -10.94
N VAL A 49 -3.56 -7.28 -10.14
CA VAL A 49 -3.63 -7.20 -8.67
C VAL A 49 -2.63 -6.17 -8.14
N MET A 50 -1.39 -6.16 -8.66
CA MET A 50 -0.37 -5.17 -8.29
C MET A 50 -0.82 -3.73 -8.58
N THR A 51 -1.53 -3.51 -9.69
CA THR A 51 -2.08 -2.21 -10.06
C THR A 51 -3.15 -1.74 -9.06
N LEU A 52 -4.10 -2.61 -8.70
CA LEU A 52 -5.13 -2.32 -7.71
C LEU A 52 -4.51 -2.04 -6.33
N LEU A 53 -3.55 -2.87 -5.91
CA LEU A 53 -2.86 -2.69 -4.64
C LEU A 53 -2.05 -1.39 -4.59
N SER A 54 -1.40 -1.03 -5.70
CA SER A 54 -0.63 0.22 -5.80
C SER A 54 -1.50 1.46 -5.61
N HIS A 55 -2.75 1.43 -6.06
CA HIS A 55 -3.71 2.49 -5.77
C HIS A 55 -3.98 2.59 -4.26
N GLY A 56 -4.26 1.46 -3.59
CA GLY A 56 -4.51 1.44 -2.15
C GLY A 56 -3.31 1.97 -1.33
N ILE A 57 -2.09 1.55 -1.69
CA ILE A 57 -0.84 2.05 -1.09
C ILE A 57 -0.73 3.57 -1.22
N LYS A 58 -1.06 4.12 -2.40
CA LYS A 58 -1.00 5.56 -2.65
C LYS A 58 -1.94 6.33 -1.71
N GLU A 59 -3.18 5.89 -1.57
CA GLU A 59 -4.16 6.55 -0.70
C GLU A 59 -3.76 6.47 0.79
N LEU A 60 -3.17 5.35 1.22
CA LEU A 60 -2.62 5.22 2.57
C LEU A 60 -1.43 6.17 2.81
N HIS A 61 -0.53 6.30 1.83
CA HIS A 61 0.56 7.28 1.88
C HIS A 61 0.04 8.72 1.97
N GLU A 62 -1.01 9.06 1.21
CA GLU A 62 -1.64 10.38 1.30
C GLU A 62 -2.23 10.62 2.68
N ALA A 63 -2.94 9.64 3.25
CA ALA A 63 -3.50 9.73 4.61
C ALA A 63 -2.40 10.00 5.67
N MET A 64 -1.27 9.30 5.59
CA MET A 64 -0.12 9.54 6.48
C MET A 64 0.51 10.92 6.28
N THR A 65 0.65 11.36 5.02
CA THR A 65 1.17 12.70 4.70
C THR A 65 0.28 13.81 5.24
N TYR A 66 -1.05 13.67 5.10
CA TYR A 66 -2.01 14.62 5.67
C TYR A 66 -1.93 14.66 7.19
N PHE A 67 -1.75 13.51 7.84
CA PHE A 67 -1.59 13.46 9.30
C PHE A 67 -0.32 14.17 9.77
N GLU A 68 0.83 13.90 9.16
CA GLU A 68 2.08 14.58 9.55
C GLU A 68 2.00 16.10 9.37
N ARG A 69 1.34 16.57 8.30
CA ARG A 69 1.05 18.00 8.10
C ARG A 69 0.11 18.55 9.17
N TYR A 70 -0.95 17.83 9.51
CA TYR A 70 -1.87 18.21 10.59
C TYR A 70 -1.12 18.30 11.93
N LYS A 71 -0.29 17.31 12.25
CA LYS A 71 0.54 17.32 13.45
C LYS A 71 1.42 18.57 13.44
N ALA A 72 2.19 18.85 12.39
CA ALA A 72 3.04 20.05 12.32
C ALA A 72 2.29 21.38 12.51
N LEU A 73 1.05 21.49 12.02
CA LEU A 73 0.24 22.70 12.13
C LEU A 73 -0.41 22.88 13.52
N TYR A 74 -0.70 21.79 14.22
CA TYR A 74 -1.48 21.81 15.47
C TYR A 74 -0.71 21.28 16.70
N SER A 75 0.57 20.95 16.55
CA SER A 75 1.49 20.62 17.65
C SER A 75 2.48 21.74 17.98
N GLY A 76 2.17 22.98 17.58
CA GLY A 76 2.89 24.17 18.04
C GLY A 76 2.77 24.33 19.56
N GLU A 77 3.82 23.91 20.27
CA GLU A 77 4.38 24.68 21.37
C GLU A 77 4.93 26.03 20.86
#